data_AF-A0A2V1ALF7-F1
#
_entry.id   AF-A0A2V1ALF7-F1
#
_cell.length_a   1.000
_cell.length_b   1.000
_cell.length_c   1.000
_cell.angle_alpha   90.00
_cell.angle_beta   90.00
_cell.angle_gamma   90.00
#
_symmetry.space_group_name_H-M   'P 1'
#
loop_
_entity.id
_entity.type
_entity.pdbx_description
1 polymer ?
#
loop_
_entity_poly.entity_id
_entity_poly.type
_entity_poly.pdbx_seq_one_letter_code
_entity_poly.pdbx_strand_id
1 'polypeptide(L)'
;MSVHIYHIDNESFFMTIPYLWISLSLNAVLLWWALSNISFSSLPVLHHSHPQHIDAATWYKAHPVDLFNASAVFNTVHGALKQKDSNLMPVGVSFIPAYIPPNTLMYHSTSQPEIPETYEWIAMDWEFSYSFAGFQRGKKSHFRPPHKKPHASKLPGKFGKPRGDSYLYTFRNTKPLDKIIYLEGASAAKTATGEMDQQLVLSGQDSFDGIVDEYTAADVICKWGKDFGLQGYIRLEVGFEMVLCDFHDGIELAANVSLANVTDLAHLPNEKEEAETPLEKKREKLVDSWAHMNGWEWKSRCSCQ
;
A
#
# COMPACT_ATOMS: atom_id res chain seq x y z
N MET A 1 32.53 -17.51 -44.35
CA MET A 1 33.80 -18.15 -43.98
C MET A 1 34.78 -17.05 -43.61
N SER A 2 35.09 -16.93 -42.32
CA SER A 2 36.39 -16.48 -41.78
C SER A 2 36.27 -16.44 -40.26
N VAL A 3 36.95 -17.37 -39.59
CA VAL A 3 37.17 -17.38 -38.15
C VAL A 3 38.60 -16.90 -37.94
N HIS A 4 38.78 -15.76 -37.26
CA HIS A 4 40.10 -15.31 -36.83
C HIS A 4 40.39 -15.86 -35.44
N ILE A 5 41.35 -16.78 -35.36
CA ILE A 5 41.97 -17.21 -34.11
C ILE A 5 43.14 -16.26 -33.87
N TYR A 6 43.13 -15.53 -32.75
CA TYR A 6 44.27 -14.75 -32.29
C TYR A 6 45.17 -15.64 -31.43
N HIS A 7 46.41 -15.78 -31.87
CA HIS A 7 47.49 -16.42 -31.12
C HIS A 7 47.96 -15.43 -30.03
N ILE A 8 47.97 -15.86 -28.76
CA ILE A 8 48.43 -15.04 -27.64
C ILE A 8 49.88 -15.43 -27.34
N ASP A 9 50.80 -14.46 -27.47
CA ASP A 9 52.22 -14.63 -27.20
C ASP A 9 52.53 -14.65 -25.70
N ASN A 10 53.28 -15.68 -25.28
CA ASN A 10 53.53 -16.09 -23.90
C ASN A 10 54.56 -15.23 -23.14
N GLU A 11 55.08 -14.17 -23.76
CA GLU A 11 56.13 -13.28 -23.21
C GLU A 11 55.57 -12.17 -22.30
N SER A 12 54.28 -11.85 -22.41
CA SER A 12 53.63 -10.78 -21.62
C SER A 12 53.21 -11.22 -20.20
N PHE A 13 53.22 -12.52 -19.91
CA PHE A 13 52.74 -13.08 -18.66
C PHE A 13 53.76 -12.98 -17.51
N PHE A 14 55.06 -13.00 -17.81
CA PHE A 14 56.10 -12.99 -16.77
C PHE A 14 56.44 -11.61 -16.23
N MET A 15 56.05 -10.53 -16.91
CA MET A 15 56.43 -9.17 -16.55
C MET A 15 55.38 -8.43 -15.70
N THR A 16 54.17 -8.98 -15.55
CA THR A 16 53.04 -8.34 -14.82
C THR A 16 52.86 -8.86 -13.39
N ILE A 17 53.35 -10.07 -13.09
CA ILE A 17 53.27 -10.71 -11.78
C ILE A 17 53.89 -9.84 -10.67
N PRO A 18 55.12 -9.28 -10.78
CA PRO A 18 55.71 -8.51 -9.68
C PRO A 18 54.94 -7.21 -9.38
N TYR A 19 54.36 -6.56 -10.40
CA TYR A 19 53.55 -5.35 -10.20
C TYR A 19 52.22 -5.65 -9.51
N LEU A 20 51.63 -6.82 -9.76
CA LEU A 20 50.41 -7.25 -9.08
C LEU A 20 50.67 -7.50 -7.59
N TRP A 21 51.79 -8.15 -7.25
CA TRP A 21 52.19 -8.39 -5.87
C TRP A 21 52.56 -7.09 -5.13
N ILE A 22 53.25 -6.15 -5.79
CA ILE A 22 53.54 -4.84 -5.21
C ILE A 22 52.24 -4.06 -4.96
N SER A 23 51.30 -4.07 -5.91
CA SER A 23 49.99 -3.42 -5.76
C SER A 23 49.17 -4.03 -4.62
N LEU A 24 49.11 -5.37 -4.51
CA LEU A 24 48.42 -6.05 -3.42
C LEU A 24 49.06 -5.75 -2.06
N SER A 25 50.40 -5.68 -2.01
CA SER A 25 51.14 -5.32 -0.80
C SER A 25 50.87 -3.88 -0.37
N LEU A 26 50.89 -2.94 -1.32
CA LEU A 26 50.61 -1.52 -1.05
C LEU A 26 49.17 -1.33 -0.55
N ASN A 27 48.22 -1.98 -1.21
CA ASN A 27 46.81 -1.92 -0.81
C ASN A 27 46.60 -2.55 0.57
N ALA A 28 47.28 -3.65 0.92
CA ALA A 28 47.20 -4.25 2.25
C ALA A 28 47.76 -3.32 3.35
N VAL A 29 48.87 -2.63 3.08
CA VAL A 29 49.44 -1.64 4.01
C VAL A 29 48.54 -0.42 4.16
N LEU A 30 47.95 0.07 3.07
CA LEU A 30 46.97 1.17 3.11
C LEU A 30 45.69 0.77 3.86
N LEU A 31 45.21 -0.46 3.67
CA LEU A 31 44.05 -0.98 4.40
C LEU A 31 44.35 -1.11 5.90
N TRP A 32 45.52 -1.62 6.24
CA TRP A 32 45.94 -1.75 7.64
C TRP A 32 46.13 -0.39 8.30
N TRP A 33 46.74 0.58 7.60
CA TRP A 33 46.87 1.96 8.08
C TRP A 33 45.50 2.66 8.24
N ALA A 34 44.57 2.44 7.31
CA ALA A 34 43.21 2.94 7.43
C ALA A 34 42.48 2.32 8.63
N LEU A 35 42.56 0.99 8.81
CA LEU A 35 41.93 0.28 9.92
C LEU A 35 42.57 0.60 11.28
N SER A 36 43.86 0.92 11.33
CA SER A 36 44.57 1.25 12.59
C SER A 36 44.40 2.71 13.01
N ASN A 37 44.10 3.62 12.08
CA ASN A 37 43.94 5.05 12.36
C ASN A 37 42.47 5.53 12.37
N ILE A 38 41.52 4.67 12.00
CA ILE A 38 40.10 4.93 12.22
C ILE A 38 39.76 4.49 13.65
N SER A 39 39.65 5.46 14.56
CA SER A 39 39.04 5.21 15.88
C SER A 39 37.59 4.78 15.66
N PHE A 40 37.28 3.51 15.94
CA PHE A 40 35.93 2.92 15.90
C PHE A 40 34.98 3.47 17.00
N SER A 41 35.08 4.75 17.33
CA SER A 41 34.28 5.42 18.34
C SER A 41 33.18 6.32 17.74
N SER A 42 32.89 6.22 16.45
CA SER A 42 31.81 7.01 15.84
C SER A 42 31.16 6.34 14.62
N LEU A 43 30.78 5.07 14.76
CA LEU A 43 29.57 4.62 14.06
C LEU A 43 28.39 5.27 14.80
N PRO A 44 27.51 6.05 14.14
CA PRO A 44 26.31 6.55 14.78
C PRO A 44 25.33 5.39 14.89
N VAL A 45 25.57 4.51 15.86
CA VAL A 45 24.49 3.69 16.40
C VAL A 45 23.56 4.70 17.05
N LEU A 46 22.33 4.81 16.52
CA LEU A 46 21.27 5.63 17.10
C LEU A 46 20.81 4.94 18.38
N HIS A 47 21.66 5.00 19.41
CA HIS A 47 21.37 4.49 20.73
C HIS A 47 20.57 5.58 21.44
N HIS A 48 19.23 5.49 21.37
CA HIS A 48 18.36 6.23 22.26
C HIS A 48 18.55 5.70 23.69
N SER A 49 19.52 6.29 24.39
CA SER A 49 19.93 5.93 25.75
C SER A 49 18.96 6.46 26.82
N HIS A 50 17.90 7.16 26.44
CA HIS A 50 16.85 7.58 27.35
C HIS A 50 15.46 7.32 26.75
N PRO A 51 14.50 6.80 27.54
CA PRO A 51 13.10 6.98 27.18
C PRO A 51 12.91 8.48 27.02
N GLN A 52 12.53 8.94 25.83
CA GLN A 52 12.14 10.33 25.62
C GLN A 52 10.86 10.56 26.42
N HIS A 53 11.03 10.82 27.71
CA HIS A 53 9.97 11.36 28.54
C HIS A 53 9.82 12.82 28.10
N ILE A 54 9.06 13.01 27.02
CA ILE A 54 8.68 14.33 26.54
C ILE A 54 7.75 14.90 27.61
N ASP A 55 8.31 15.73 28.49
CA ASP A 55 7.49 16.52 29.40
C ASP A 55 6.64 17.48 28.56
N ALA A 56 5.36 17.17 28.46
CA ALA A 56 4.41 17.93 27.66
C ALA A 56 4.39 19.42 28.05
N ALA A 57 4.63 19.73 29.33
CA ALA A 57 4.65 21.11 29.80
C ALA A 57 5.88 21.89 29.29
N THR A 58 7.07 21.29 29.34
CA THR A 58 8.29 21.89 28.78
C THR A 58 8.23 21.96 27.26
N TRP A 59 7.69 20.94 26.60
CA TRP A 59 7.48 20.93 25.15
C TRP A 59 6.52 22.04 24.69
N TYR A 60 5.40 22.20 25.40
CA TYR A 60 4.43 23.28 25.16
C TYR A 60 5.04 24.67 25.40
N LYS A 61 5.94 24.84 26.38
CA LYS A 61 6.63 26.11 26.60
C LYS A 61 7.65 26.43 25.51
N ALA A 62 8.35 25.41 24.99
CA ALA A 62 9.32 25.55 23.90
C ALA A 62 8.63 25.77 22.54
N HIS A 63 7.45 25.18 22.35
CA HIS A 63 6.62 25.27 21.16
C HIS A 63 5.20 25.66 21.58
N PRO A 64 4.96 26.92 21.96
CA PRO A 64 3.61 27.36 22.32
C PRO A 64 2.71 27.06 21.13
N VAL A 65 1.61 26.34 21.38
CA VAL A 65 0.57 26.16 20.37
C VAL A 65 0.14 27.55 19.97
N ASP A 66 0.53 27.97 18.76
CA ASP A 66 0.19 29.29 18.26
C ASP A 66 -1.34 29.38 18.29
N LEU A 67 -1.88 30.44 18.90
CA LEU A 67 -3.32 30.66 18.97
C LEU A 67 -3.90 30.68 17.54
N PHE A 68 -3.10 31.09 16.56
CA PHE A 68 -3.45 31.05 15.13
C PHE A 68 -3.57 29.63 14.55
N ASN A 69 -2.87 28.63 15.11
CA ASN A 69 -2.88 27.25 14.65
C ASN A 69 -3.63 26.28 15.59
N ALA A 70 -4.06 26.75 16.77
CA ALA A 70 -4.88 25.96 17.70
C ALA A 70 -6.17 25.45 17.04
N SER A 71 -6.74 26.25 16.13
CA SER A 71 -7.89 25.86 15.31
C SER A 71 -7.62 24.60 14.49
N ALA A 72 -6.41 24.40 13.95
CA ALA A 72 -6.08 23.20 13.18
C ALA A 72 -6.15 21.95 14.05
N VAL A 73 -5.56 21.96 15.25
CA VAL A 73 -5.62 20.82 16.18
C VAL A 73 -7.05 20.51 16.61
N PHE A 74 -7.85 21.53 16.93
CA PHE A 74 -9.25 21.31 17.29
C PHE A 74 -10.09 20.86 16.09
N ASN A 75 -9.78 21.32 14.87
CA ASN A 75 -10.41 20.86 13.64
C ASN A 75 -10.05 19.42 13.32
N THR A 76 -8.80 19.00 13.51
CA THR A 76 -8.37 17.59 13.40
C THR A 76 -9.19 16.70 14.34
N VAL A 77 -9.25 17.05 15.63
CA VAL A 77 -10.00 16.27 16.62
C VAL A 77 -11.50 16.29 16.32
N HIS A 78 -12.03 17.43 15.90
CA HIS A 78 -13.45 17.58 15.58
C HIS A 78 -13.83 16.85 14.28
N GLY A 79 -12.95 16.85 13.29
CA GLY A 79 -13.12 16.28 11.96
C GLY A 79 -12.71 14.82 11.85
N ALA A 80 -12.07 14.26 12.88
CA ALA A 80 -11.66 12.86 12.89
C ALA A 80 -12.86 11.93 12.59
N LEU A 81 -12.66 11.02 11.63
CA LEU A 81 -13.68 10.08 11.15
C LEU A 81 -14.93 10.74 10.52
N LYS A 82 -14.85 12.03 10.15
CA LYS A 82 -15.88 12.72 9.36
C LYS A 82 -15.39 12.94 7.94
N GLN A 83 -15.97 12.18 7.02
CA GLN A 83 -15.64 12.28 5.60
C GLN A 83 -15.73 13.71 5.05
N LYS A 84 -16.76 14.48 5.45
CA LYS A 84 -16.90 15.88 5.00
C LYS A 84 -15.66 16.71 5.35
N ASP A 85 -15.18 16.62 6.58
CA ASP A 85 -14.07 17.44 7.07
C ASP A 85 -12.75 17.00 6.42
N SER A 86 -12.54 15.69 6.29
CA SER A 86 -11.42 15.13 5.54
C SER A 86 -11.43 15.51 4.05
N ASN A 87 -12.59 15.72 3.42
CA ASN A 87 -12.67 16.20 2.04
C ASN A 87 -12.39 17.71 1.91
N LEU A 88 -12.69 18.49 2.95
CA LEU A 88 -12.39 19.93 2.99
C LEU A 88 -10.91 20.19 3.30
N MET A 89 -10.32 19.35 4.15
CA MET A 89 -8.92 19.36 4.55
C MET A 89 -8.27 18.03 4.17
N PRO A 90 -7.98 17.81 2.86
CA PRO A 90 -7.56 16.51 2.35
C PRO A 90 -6.14 16.11 2.77
N VAL A 91 -5.25 17.09 2.94
CA VAL A 91 -3.87 16.84 3.40
C VAL A 91 -3.85 16.79 4.93
N GLY A 92 -3.99 15.58 5.47
CA GLY A 92 -3.88 15.29 6.90
C GLY A 92 -2.44 14.99 7.32
N VAL A 93 -2.08 15.35 8.55
CA VAL A 93 -0.73 15.10 9.10
C VAL A 93 -0.77 14.37 10.45
N SER A 94 -1.97 14.09 10.97
CA SER A 94 -2.14 13.47 12.29
C SER A 94 -2.30 11.96 12.18
N PHE A 95 -1.57 11.24 13.03
CA PHE A 95 -1.72 9.81 13.25
C PHE A 95 -2.55 9.61 14.52
N ILE A 96 -3.79 9.15 14.38
CA ILE A 96 -4.74 9.07 15.50
C ILE A 96 -4.93 7.60 15.87
N PRO A 97 -4.73 7.18 17.13
CA PRO A 97 -5.06 5.81 17.52
C PRO A 97 -6.57 5.59 17.39
N ALA A 98 -6.95 4.48 16.77
CA ALA A 98 -8.35 4.11 16.55
C ALA A 98 -8.68 2.78 17.25
N TYR A 99 -9.96 2.64 17.60
CA TYR A 99 -10.52 1.47 18.25
C TYR A 99 -11.77 1.02 17.51
N ILE A 100 -11.79 -0.25 17.09
CA ILE A 100 -12.96 -0.87 16.48
C ILE A 100 -13.55 -1.88 17.48
N PRO A 101 -14.80 -1.69 17.94
CA PRO A 101 -15.43 -2.59 18.89
C PRO A 101 -15.65 -3.99 18.29
N PRO A 102 -15.72 -5.05 19.12
CA PRO A 102 -16.04 -6.40 18.64
C PRO A 102 -17.43 -6.43 18.01
N ASN A 103 -17.62 -7.36 17.07
CA ASN A 103 -18.83 -7.52 16.25
C ASN A 103 -19.12 -6.37 15.27
N THR A 104 -18.10 -5.62 14.87
CA THR A 104 -18.18 -4.66 13.76
C THR A 104 -18.12 -5.41 12.44
N LEU A 105 -19.05 -5.08 11.54
CA LEU A 105 -19.08 -5.60 10.18
C LEU A 105 -18.19 -4.77 9.27
N MET A 106 -17.42 -5.44 8.43
CA MET A 106 -16.52 -4.83 7.46
C MET A 106 -16.61 -5.61 6.15
N TYR A 107 -16.39 -4.94 5.02
CA TYR A 107 -16.78 -5.44 3.71
C TYR A 107 -15.61 -5.45 2.74
N HIS A 108 -15.45 -6.54 2.00
CA HIS A 108 -14.43 -6.66 0.96
C HIS A 108 -15.04 -7.33 -0.25
N SER A 109 -15.11 -6.62 -1.38
CA SER A 109 -15.47 -7.25 -2.64
C SER A 109 -14.22 -7.65 -3.43
N THR A 110 -14.29 -8.79 -4.10
CA THR A 110 -13.15 -9.32 -4.84
C THR A 110 -13.61 -10.24 -5.96
N SER A 111 -12.78 -10.41 -6.98
CA SER A 111 -12.92 -11.46 -7.98
C SER A 111 -12.30 -12.79 -7.54
N GLN A 112 -11.63 -12.83 -6.38
CA GLN A 112 -10.97 -14.02 -5.86
C GLN A 112 -11.90 -14.79 -4.89
N PRO A 113 -12.08 -16.12 -5.08
CA PRO A 113 -12.94 -16.92 -4.21
C PRO A 113 -12.31 -17.26 -2.85
N GLU A 114 -11.08 -16.81 -2.57
CA GLU A 114 -10.35 -17.06 -1.33
C GLU A 114 -10.34 -15.85 -0.37
N ILE A 115 -10.16 -16.13 0.92
CA ILE A 115 -9.92 -15.09 1.93
C ILE A 115 -8.44 -14.68 1.85
N PRO A 116 -8.11 -13.38 1.87
CA PRO A 116 -6.73 -12.91 1.87
C PRO A 116 -5.93 -13.47 3.06
N GLU A 117 -4.72 -13.99 2.81
CA GLU A 117 -3.84 -14.47 3.88
C GLU A 117 -2.94 -13.36 4.46
N THR A 118 -2.76 -12.27 3.70
CA THR A 118 -1.90 -11.14 4.04
C THR A 118 -2.72 -9.88 4.25
N TYR A 119 -2.05 -8.73 4.25
CA TYR A 119 -2.75 -7.46 4.23
C TYR A 119 -3.69 -7.37 3.02
N GLU A 120 -4.86 -6.77 3.21
CA GLU A 120 -5.83 -6.47 2.16
C GLU A 120 -6.75 -5.32 2.60
N TRP A 121 -7.30 -4.61 1.62
CA TRP A 121 -8.25 -3.51 1.84
C TRP A 121 -9.62 -4.03 2.28
N ILE A 122 -10.21 -3.39 3.27
CA ILE A 122 -11.56 -3.66 3.73
C ILE A 122 -12.29 -2.35 4.02
N ALA A 123 -13.55 -2.24 3.60
CA ALA A 123 -14.35 -1.02 3.73
C ALA A 123 -15.29 -1.11 4.94
N MET A 124 -15.68 0.06 5.46
CA MET A 124 -16.69 0.18 6.52
C MET A 124 -18.13 0.10 5.97
N ASP A 125 -18.30 0.32 4.67
CA ASP A 125 -19.56 0.21 3.95
C ASP A 125 -19.44 -0.74 2.75
N TRP A 126 -20.53 -1.45 2.44
CA TRP A 126 -20.52 -2.48 1.40
C TRP A 126 -20.56 -1.87 0.00
N GLU A 127 -21.15 -0.68 -0.15
CA GLU A 127 -21.23 0.06 -1.40
C GLU A 127 -19.85 0.49 -1.89
N PHE A 128 -19.01 1.05 -1.03
CA PHE A 128 -17.63 1.40 -1.38
C PHE A 128 -16.81 0.14 -1.65
N SER A 129 -17.00 -0.94 -0.88
CA SER A 129 -16.26 -2.19 -1.09
C SER A 129 -16.39 -2.77 -2.50
N TYR A 130 -17.43 -2.39 -3.25
CA TYR A 130 -17.60 -2.80 -4.64
C TYR A 130 -16.51 -2.28 -5.58
N SER A 131 -15.81 -1.18 -5.26
CA SER A 131 -14.67 -0.71 -6.06
C SER A 131 -13.55 -1.76 -6.11
N PHE A 132 -13.32 -2.47 -5.01
CA PHE A 132 -12.24 -3.45 -4.84
C PHE A 132 -12.34 -4.66 -5.80
N ALA A 133 -13.56 -5.01 -6.23
CA ALA A 133 -13.77 -6.12 -7.16
C ALA A 133 -13.38 -5.78 -8.61
N GLY A 134 -13.20 -4.50 -8.94
CA GLY A 134 -12.77 -4.07 -10.27
C GLY A 134 -13.74 -4.47 -11.39
N PHE A 135 -15.05 -4.23 -11.20
CA PHE A 135 -16.08 -4.58 -12.18
C PHE A 135 -15.74 -4.06 -13.58
N GLN A 136 -15.32 -4.94 -14.48
CA GLN A 136 -15.04 -4.58 -15.87
C GLN A 136 -16.35 -4.31 -16.59
N ARG A 137 -16.49 -3.09 -17.11
CA ARG A 137 -17.65 -2.70 -17.91
C ARG A 137 -17.55 -3.31 -19.31
N GLY A 138 -18.49 -4.17 -19.66
CA GLY A 138 -18.88 -4.50 -21.03
C GLY A 138 -17.86 -5.23 -21.92
N LYS A 139 -16.56 -5.26 -21.57
CA LYS A 139 -15.58 -6.13 -22.21
C LYS A 139 -15.79 -7.53 -21.62
N LYS A 140 -15.98 -8.55 -22.46
CA LYS A 140 -15.96 -9.93 -22.00
C LYS A 140 -14.68 -10.09 -21.17
N SER A 141 -14.81 -10.63 -19.96
CA SER A 141 -13.68 -10.94 -19.10
C SER A 141 -12.72 -11.85 -19.88
N HIS A 142 -11.72 -11.24 -20.53
CA HIS A 142 -10.52 -11.96 -20.93
C HIS A 142 -9.81 -12.24 -19.64
N PHE A 143 -10.05 -13.44 -19.11
CA PHE A 143 -9.45 -13.99 -17.89
C PHE A 143 -7.91 -13.92 -18.04
N ARG A 144 -7.31 -12.78 -17.73
CA ARG A 144 -5.89 -12.73 -17.43
C ARG A 144 -5.78 -13.27 -16.00
N PRO A 145 -4.97 -14.32 -15.77
CA PRO A 145 -4.76 -14.81 -14.42
C PRO A 145 -4.31 -13.61 -13.57
N PRO A 146 -4.96 -13.35 -12.42
CA PRO A 146 -4.46 -12.33 -11.51
C PRO A 146 -3.02 -12.70 -11.14
N HIS A 147 -2.18 -11.69 -10.90
CA HIS A 147 -0.86 -11.91 -10.34
C HIS A 147 -1.00 -12.82 -9.12
N LYS A 148 -0.21 -13.92 -9.10
CA LYS A 148 -0.18 -14.88 -8.01
C LYS A 148 0.23 -14.16 -6.74
N LYS A 149 -0.73 -13.74 -5.91
CA LYS A 149 -0.46 -13.51 -4.49
C LYS A 149 -0.11 -14.89 -3.91
N PRO A 150 1.02 -15.01 -3.19
CA PRO A 150 1.43 -16.29 -2.66
C PRO A 150 0.46 -16.66 -1.53
N HIS A 151 -0.08 -17.87 -1.65
CA HIS A 151 -0.86 -18.58 -0.65
C HIS A 151 -2.35 -18.20 -0.55
N ALA A 152 -3.17 -19.24 -0.73
CA ALA A 152 -4.62 -19.19 -0.92
C ALA A 152 -5.26 -20.13 0.12
N SER A 153 -5.98 -19.55 1.09
CA SER A 153 -6.65 -20.31 2.13
C SER A 153 -8.07 -20.70 1.69
N LYS A 154 -8.50 -21.92 2.07
CA LYS A 154 -9.87 -22.38 1.82
C LYS A 154 -10.83 -21.60 2.73
N LEU A 155 -11.95 -21.13 2.16
CA LEU A 155 -13.07 -20.56 2.91
C LEU A 155 -13.43 -21.45 4.13
N PRO A 156 -13.72 -20.85 5.30
CA PRO A 156 -14.09 -21.61 6.49
C PRO A 156 -15.32 -22.47 6.20
N GLY A 157 -15.29 -23.75 6.61
CA GLY A 157 -16.19 -24.83 6.17
C GLY A 157 -17.70 -24.64 6.42
N LYS A 158 -18.11 -23.52 7.03
CA LYS A 158 -19.52 -23.10 7.14
C LYS A 158 -20.05 -22.47 5.84
N PHE A 159 -19.17 -21.89 5.03
CA PHE A 159 -19.52 -21.21 3.79
C PHE A 159 -19.00 -21.99 2.59
N GLY A 160 -19.91 -22.40 1.69
CA GLY A 160 -19.53 -23.02 0.41
C GLY A 160 -18.82 -22.01 -0.49
N LYS A 161 -18.07 -22.49 -1.50
CA LYS A 161 -17.47 -21.60 -2.50
C LYS A 161 -18.59 -20.78 -3.17
N PRO A 162 -18.48 -19.43 -3.20
CA PRO A 162 -19.45 -18.62 -3.89
C PRO A 162 -19.39 -18.89 -5.41
N ARG A 163 -20.49 -18.67 -6.11
CA ARG A 163 -20.60 -18.87 -7.58
C ARG A 163 -20.41 -17.55 -8.33
N GLY A 164 -19.94 -17.58 -9.57
CA GLY A 164 -19.75 -16.38 -10.40
C GLY A 164 -18.32 -15.85 -10.38
N ASP A 165 -18.14 -14.63 -10.86
CA ASP A 165 -16.81 -14.04 -11.11
C ASP A 165 -16.46 -12.91 -10.13
N SER A 166 -17.37 -12.56 -9.22
CA SER A 166 -17.19 -11.50 -8.24
C SER A 166 -17.99 -11.79 -6.97
N TYR A 167 -17.44 -11.40 -5.84
CA TYR A 167 -17.92 -11.80 -4.51
C TYR A 167 -17.87 -10.61 -3.56
N LEU A 168 -18.85 -10.51 -2.67
CA LEU A 168 -18.85 -9.62 -1.52
C LEU A 168 -18.68 -10.49 -0.27
N TYR A 169 -17.55 -10.33 0.41
CA TYR A 169 -17.33 -10.90 1.73
C TYR A 169 -17.69 -9.88 2.80
N THR A 170 -18.50 -10.33 3.75
CA THR A 170 -18.75 -9.61 5.00
C THR A 170 -17.94 -10.28 6.09
N PHE A 171 -17.00 -9.54 6.67
CA PHE A 171 -16.22 -9.97 7.81
C PHE A 171 -16.77 -9.36 9.09
N ARG A 172 -16.50 -10.04 10.20
CA ARG A 172 -16.83 -9.58 11.55
C ARG A 172 -15.60 -9.76 12.43
N ASN A 173 -15.23 -8.76 13.23
CA ASN A 173 -14.20 -8.94 14.24
C ASN A 173 -14.77 -9.62 15.49
N THR A 174 -14.08 -10.66 15.98
CA THR A 174 -14.48 -11.43 17.16
C THR A 174 -13.93 -10.83 18.46
N LYS A 175 -12.86 -10.04 18.35
CA LYS A 175 -12.21 -9.28 19.43
C LYS A 175 -12.08 -7.81 19.02
N PRO A 176 -11.93 -6.88 19.98
CA PRO A 176 -11.64 -5.49 19.65
C PRO A 176 -10.37 -5.36 18.80
N LEU A 177 -10.38 -4.43 17.83
CA LEU A 177 -9.17 -4.00 17.15
C LEU A 177 -8.72 -2.68 17.80
N ASP A 178 -7.74 -2.77 18.70
CA ASP A 178 -7.25 -1.67 19.55
C ASP A 178 -5.85 -1.17 19.14
N LYS A 179 -5.24 -1.80 18.13
CA LYS A 179 -3.96 -1.40 17.53
C LYS A 179 -4.16 -0.98 16.09
N ILE A 180 -4.99 0.05 15.91
CA ILE A 180 -5.27 0.65 14.60
C ILE A 180 -4.79 2.09 14.58
N ILE A 181 -4.22 2.51 13.45
CA ILE A 181 -3.86 3.91 13.19
C ILE A 181 -4.88 4.49 12.21
N TYR A 182 -5.54 5.58 12.55
CA TYR A 182 -6.30 6.40 11.62
C TYR A 182 -5.39 7.47 11.02
N LEU A 183 -5.32 7.48 9.69
CA LEU A 183 -4.62 8.49 8.89
C LEU A 183 -5.62 9.60 8.53
N GLU A 184 -5.34 10.80 9.01
CA GLU A 184 -6.18 11.99 8.83
C GLU A 184 -6.35 12.38 7.34
N GLY A 185 -7.38 13.19 7.05
CA GLY A 185 -7.58 13.75 5.72
C GLY A 185 -8.06 12.70 4.73
N ALA A 186 -7.95 13.01 3.44
CA ALA A 186 -8.25 12.11 2.34
C ALA A 186 -7.04 11.19 2.09
N SER A 187 -6.61 10.46 3.11
CA SER A 187 -5.32 9.75 3.18
C SER A 187 -5.11 8.61 2.18
N ALA A 188 -6.11 8.31 1.35
CA ALA A 188 -6.04 7.39 0.22
C ALA A 188 -6.37 8.06 -1.14
N ALA A 189 -6.42 9.40 -1.19
CA ALA A 189 -6.50 10.15 -2.43
C ALA A 189 -5.15 10.10 -3.15
N LYS A 190 -5.11 9.39 -4.29
CA LYS A 190 -3.90 9.11 -5.07
C LYS A 190 -3.47 10.31 -5.92
N THR A 191 -3.09 11.39 -5.25
CA THR A 191 -2.66 12.66 -5.82
C THR A 191 -1.15 12.87 -5.58
N ALA A 192 -0.58 13.88 -6.23
CA ALA A 192 0.77 14.37 -5.94
C ALA A 192 0.76 15.62 -5.04
N THR A 193 -0.36 15.86 -4.34
CA THR A 193 -0.60 17.07 -3.53
C THR A 193 -0.43 16.87 -2.02
N GLY A 194 0.00 15.68 -1.60
CA GLY A 194 0.42 15.37 -0.22
C GLY A 194 -0.58 14.56 0.60
N GLU A 195 -1.76 14.24 0.05
CA GLU A 195 -2.80 13.50 0.76
C GLU A 195 -2.33 12.13 1.29
N MET A 196 -1.41 11.47 0.60
CA MET A 196 -0.85 10.17 1.00
C MET A 196 0.48 10.25 1.76
N ASP A 197 0.96 11.44 2.14
CA ASP A 197 2.27 11.64 2.78
C ASP A 197 2.42 10.83 4.07
N GLN A 198 1.33 10.62 4.80
CA GLN A 198 1.33 9.78 5.99
C GLN A 198 1.75 8.33 5.67
N GLN A 199 1.27 7.76 4.56
CA GLN A 199 1.66 6.42 4.12
C GLN A 199 3.08 6.42 3.55
N LEU A 200 3.48 7.49 2.85
CA LEU A 200 4.85 7.67 2.38
C LEU A 200 5.85 7.62 3.56
N VAL A 201 5.59 8.40 4.61
CA VAL A 201 6.42 8.47 5.82
C VAL A 201 6.46 7.13 6.54
N LEU A 202 5.32 6.46 6.73
CA LEU A 202 5.28 5.18 7.44
C LEU A 202 5.90 4.02 6.63
N SER A 203 5.99 4.15 5.30
CA SER A 203 6.60 3.14 4.43
C SER A 203 8.03 3.45 4.01
N GLY A 204 8.51 4.67 4.22
CA GLY A 204 9.87 5.08 3.86
C GLY A 204 10.13 5.08 2.35
N GLN A 205 9.12 5.36 1.53
CA GLN A 205 9.28 5.45 0.08
C GLN A 205 10.08 6.71 -0.32
N ASP A 206 11.00 6.57 -1.27
CA ASP A 206 12.03 7.58 -1.58
C ASP A 206 11.52 8.84 -2.30
N SER A 207 10.31 8.79 -2.90
CA SER A 207 9.80 9.86 -3.76
C SER A 207 8.67 10.65 -3.08
N PHE A 208 9.02 11.83 -2.56
CA PHE A 208 8.05 12.79 -2.00
C PHE A 208 7.17 13.47 -3.07
N ASP A 209 7.67 13.57 -4.31
CA ASP A 209 6.95 14.14 -5.44
C ASP A 209 6.17 13.08 -6.26
N GLY A 210 6.29 11.81 -5.87
CA GLY A 210 5.73 10.66 -6.57
C GLY A 210 4.37 10.25 -6.03
N ILE A 211 3.61 9.52 -6.85
CA ILE A 211 2.41 8.82 -6.38
C ILE A 211 2.86 7.68 -5.46
N VAL A 212 2.30 7.62 -4.26
CA VAL A 212 2.59 6.55 -3.30
C VAL A 212 2.17 5.21 -3.88
N ASP A 213 3.09 4.24 -3.88
CA ASP A 213 2.74 2.85 -4.14
C ASP A 213 2.06 2.27 -2.90
N GLU A 214 0.74 2.10 -3.00
CA GLU A 214 -0.09 1.64 -1.90
C GLU A 214 0.19 0.20 -1.46
N TYR A 215 0.56 -0.68 -2.40
CA TYR A 215 0.87 -2.07 -2.08
C TYR A 215 2.20 -2.16 -1.35
N THR A 216 3.21 -1.42 -1.83
CA THR A 216 4.48 -1.30 -1.13
C THR A 216 4.29 -0.65 0.24
N ALA A 217 3.47 0.39 0.34
CA ALA A 217 3.17 1.04 1.61
C ALA A 217 2.51 0.07 2.60
N ALA A 218 1.44 -0.61 2.18
CA ALA A 218 0.73 -1.57 3.00
C ALA A 218 1.63 -2.73 3.48
N ASP A 219 2.46 -3.29 2.57
CA ASP A 219 3.40 -4.36 2.92
C ASP A 219 4.39 -3.91 4.00
N VAL A 220 5.05 -2.76 3.78
CA VAL A 220 6.05 -2.24 4.71
C VAL A 220 5.41 -1.91 6.06
N ILE A 221 4.29 -1.18 6.06
CA ILE A 221 3.59 -0.74 7.28
C ILE A 221 3.13 -1.94 8.11
N CYS A 222 2.48 -2.93 7.49
CA CYS A 222 2.05 -4.13 8.20
C CYS A 222 3.24 -4.97 8.69
N LYS A 223 4.35 -5.01 7.93
CA LYS A 223 5.53 -5.79 8.29
C LYS A 223 6.25 -5.25 9.51
N TRP A 224 6.57 -3.95 9.56
CA TRP A 224 7.21 -3.38 10.77
C TRP A 224 6.19 -3.20 11.90
N GLY A 225 4.93 -2.93 11.58
CA GLY A 225 3.85 -2.79 12.56
C GLY A 225 3.58 -4.07 13.35
N LYS A 226 3.88 -5.24 12.78
CA LYS A 226 3.74 -6.55 13.42
C LYS A 226 4.45 -6.64 14.77
N ASP A 227 5.64 -6.06 14.89
CA ASP A 227 6.42 -6.07 16.15
C ASP A 227 5.74 -5.27 17.28
N PHE A 228 4.82 -4.36 16.91
CA PHE A 228 4.02 -3.56 17.84
C PHE A 228 2.57 -4.07 17.99
N GLY A 229 2.24 -5.18 17.32
CA GLY A 229 0.89 -5.72 17.27
C GLY A 229 -0.09 -4.88 16.44
N LEU A 230 0.41 -4.08 15.48
CA LEU A 230 -0.44 -3.31 14.58
C LEU A 230 -1.39 -4.23 13.80
N GLN A 231 -2.69 -3.97 13.92
CA GLN A 231 -3.73 -4.76 13.26
C GLN A 231 -4.09 -4.19 11.88
N GLY A 232 -3.85 -2.90 11.66
CA GLY A 232 -4.15 -2.22 10.41
C GLY A 232 -4.18 -0.70 10.56
N TYR A 233 -4.56 -0.01 9.48
CA TYR A 233 -4.73 1.44 9.49
C TYR A 233 -5.92 1.88 8.65
N ILE A 234 -6.69 2.84 9.16
CA ILE A 234 -7.88 3.42 8.52
C ILE A 234 -7.45 4.64 7.72
N ARG A 235 -8.01 4.78 6.52
CA ARG A 235 -7.77 5.90 5.59
C ARG A 235 -9.05 6.22 4.82
N LEU A 236 -9.09 7.38 4.17
CA LEU A 236 -10.25 7.85 3.42
C LEU A 236 -9.92 8.07 1.94
N GLU A 237 -10.71 7.47 1.06
CA GLU A 237 -10.76 7.79 -0.37
C GLU A 237 -12.16 8.32 -0.73
N VAL A 238 -13.00 7.50 -1.36
CA VAL A 238 -14.43 7.78 -1.60
C VAL A 238 -15.25 7.42 -0.36
N GLY A 239 -14.83 6.41 0.39
CA GLY A 239 -15.37 6.00 1.68
C GLY A 239 -14.23 5.65 2.64
N PHE A 240 -14.57 5.38 3.90
CA PHE A 240 -13.58 4.90 4.86
C PHE A 240 -13.23 3.45 4.56
N GLU A 241 -11.94 3.21 4.37
CA GLU A 241 -11.36 1.89 4.24
C GLU A 241 -10.26 1.70 5.27
N MET A 242 -9.93 0.44 5.49
CA MET A 242 -8.84 0.01 6.33
C MET A 242 -7.97 -0.95 5.51
N VAL A 243 -6.66 -0.77 5.61
CA VAL A 243 -5.73 -1.83 5.26
C VAL A 243 -5.60 -2.69 6.51
N LEU A 244 -6.25 -3.85 6.50
CA LEU A 244 -6.17 -4.84 7.57
C LEU A 244 -4.94 -5.71 7.32
N CYS A 245 -4.08 -5.90 8.32
CA CYS A 245 -2.80 -6.60 8.13
C CYS A 245 -2.92 -8.13 8.14
N ASP A 246 -3.93 -8.68 8.83
CA ASP A 246 -4.15 -10.13 8.95
C ASP A 246 -5.65 -10.47 9.13
N PHE A 247 -6.23 -11.18 8.16
CA PHE A 247 -7.63 -11.63 8.19
C PHE A 247 -7.85 -12.90 9.02
N HIS A 248 -6.80 -13.52 9.53
CA HIS A 248 -6.85 -14.71 10.35
C HIS A 248 -6.67 -14.44 11.84
N ASP A 249 -6.41 -13.19 12.24
CA ASP A 249 -6.32 -12.79 13.65
C ASP A 249 -7.58 -12.05 14.14
N GLY A 250 -8.51 -12.79 14.76
CA GLY A 250 -9.68 -12.18 15.39
C GLY A 250 -10.72 -11.65 14.40
N ILE A 251 -10.69 -12.12 13.17
CA ILE A 251 -11.65 -11.81 12.11
C ILE A 251 -12.30 -13.12 11.64
N GLU A 252 -13.60 -13.09 11.43
CA GLU A 252 -14.35 -14.22 10.88
C GLU A 252 -15.20 -13.80 9.69
N LEU A 253 -15.42 -14.75 8.78
CA LEU A 253 -16.35 -14.56 7.68
C LEU A 253 -17.79 -14.67 8.20
N ALA A 254 -18.56 -13.59 8.09
CA ALA A 254 -19.97 -13.54 8.48
C ALA A 254 -20.92 -13.86 7.31
N ALA A 255 -20.56 -13.48 6.08
CA ALA A 255 -21.31 -13.79 4.87
C ALA A 255 -20.43 -13.82 3.61
N ASN A 256 -20.82 -14.62 2.62
CA ASN A 256 -20.26 -14.59 1.28
C ASN A 256 -21.36 -14.52 0.22
N VAL A 257 -21.44 -13.40 -0.49
CA VAL A 257 -22.49 -13.15 -1.49
C VAL A 257 -21.85 -13.10 -2.87
N SER A 258 -22.42 -13.85 -3.81
CA SER A 258 -22.08 -13.74 -5.23
C SER A 258 -22.65 -12.45 -5.83
N LEU A 259 -21.80 -11.64 -6.46
CA LEU A 259 -22.21 -10.41 -7.12
C LEU A 259 -22.55 -10.70 -8.58
N ALA A 260 -23.72 -10.24 -9.00
CA ALA A 260 -24.16 -10.37 -10.38
C ALA A 260 -23.51 -9.31 -11.27
N ASN A 261 -23.20 -9.66 -12.51
CA ASN A 261 -22.82 -8.67 -13.50
C ASN A 261 -24.05 -7.80 -13.82
N VAL A 262 -23.92 -6.48 -13.61
CA VAL A 262 -25.03 -5.52 -13.82
C VAL A 262 -25.50 -5.51 -15.28
N THR A 263 -24.59 -5.69 -16.24
CA THR A 263 -24.93 -5.77 -17.67
C THR A 263 -25.84 -6.96 -17.95
N ASP A 264 -25.52 -8.12 -17.38
CA ASP A 264 -26.35 -9.32 -17.51
C ASP A 264 -27.68 -9.18 -16.77
N LEU A 265 -27.65 -8.64 -15.54
CA LEU A 265 -28.83 -8.45 -14.68
C LEU A 265 -29.85 -7.48 -15.30
N ALA A 266 -29.37 -6.38 -15.88
CA ALA A 266 -30.21 -5.35 -16.49
C ALA A 266 -30.52 -5.63 -17.97
N HIS A 267 -30.07 -6.77 -18.51
CA HIS A 267 -30.19 -7.13 -19.93
C HIS A 267 -29.67 -6.02 -20.87
N LEU A 268 -28.62 -5.32 -20.45
CA LEU A 268 -27.99 -4.30 -21.27
C LEU A 268 -27.10 -4.97 -22.32
N PRO A 269 -27.03 -4.41 -23.55
CA PRO A 269 -26.12 -4.93 -24.55
C PRO A 269 -24.67 -4.78 -24.06
N ASN A 270 -23.89 -5.85 -24.20
CA ASN A 270 -22.45 -5.79 -23.93
C ASN A 270 -21.78 -4.76 -24.82
N GLU A 271 -20.75 -4.12 -24.29
CA GLU A 271 -19.93 -3.18 -25.05
C GLU A 271 -19.14 -3.96 -26.10
N LYS A 272 -19.09 -3.45 -27.33
CA LYS A 272 -18.20 -4.04 -28.35
C LYS A 272 -16.76 -3.93 -27.85
N GLU A 273 -15.94 -4.95 -28.13
CA GLU A 273 -14.53 -4.96 -27.71
C GLU A 273 -13.74 -3.80 -28.33
N GLU A 274 -14.13 -3.36 -29.53
CA GLU A 274 -13.53 -2.23 -30.24
C GLU A 274 -14.61 -1.23 -30.68
N ALA A 275 -14.29 0.06 -30.53
CA ALA A 275 -15.12 1.14 -31.05
C ALA A 275 -14.93 1.30 -32.57
N GLU A 276 -15.95 0.95 -33.35
CA GLU A 276 -15.93 0.96 -34.81
C GLU A 276 -16.19 2.37 -35.37
N THR A 277 -17.09 3.12 -34.73
CA THR A 277 -17.53 4.45 -35.20
C THR A 277 -16.84 5.60 -34.47
N PRO A 278 -16.74 6.80 -35.08
CA PRO A 278 -16.23 7.99 -34.40
C PRO A 278 -17.02 8.37 -33.13
N LEU A 279 -18.32 8.08 -33.10
CA LEU A 279 -19.18 8.31 -31.93
C LEU A 279 -18.91 7.29 -30.82
N GLU A 280 -18.73 6.02 -31.15
CA GLU A 280 -18.33 4.98 -30.17
C GLU A 280 -16.96 5.32 -29.57
N LYS A 281 -15.98 5.77 -30.37
CA LYS A 281 -14.67 6.20 -29.86
C LYS A 281 -14.75 7.38 -28.90
N LYS A 282 -15.64 8.35 -29.18
CA LYS A 282 -15.89 9.48 -28.26
C LYS A 282 -16.59 9.03 -26.98
N ARG A 283 -17.56 8.11 -27.10
CA ARG A 283 -18.27 7.52 -25.95
C ARG A 283 -17.31 6.71 -25.07
N GLU A 284 -16.50 5.83 -25.66
CA GLU A 284 -15.49 5.03 -24.95
C GLU A 284 -14.54 5.96 -24.20
N LYS A 285 -13.95 6.97 -24.84
CA LYS A 285 -13.09 7.96 -24.15
C LYS A 285 -13.79 8.69 -22.99
N LEU A 286 -15.05 9.10 -23.17
CA LEU A 286 -15.80 9.79 -22.11
C LEU A 286 -16.09 8.85 -20.93
N VAL A 287 -16.55 7.63 -21.23
CA VAL A 287 -16.92 6.62 -20.25
C VAL A 287 -15.69 6.07 -19.54
N ASP A 288 -14.59 5.83 -20.25
CA ASP A 288 -13.30 5.44 -19.67
C ASP A 288 -12.74 6.55 -18.77
N SER A 289 -12.87 7.82 -19.17
CA SER A 289 -12.52 8.95 -18.31
C SER A 289 -13.31 8.95 -17.01
N TRP A 290 -14.61 8.65 -17.07
CA TRP A 290 -15.46 8.50 -15.87
C TRP A 290 -15.13 7.24 -15.07
N ALA A 291 -14.84 6.12 -15.72
CA ALA A 291 -14.44 4.89 -15.07
C ALA A 291 -13.07 5.02 -14.39
N HIS A 292 -12.15 5.79 -14.96
CA HIS A 292 -10.88 6.14 -14.32
C HIS A 292 -11.08 6.92 -13.03
N MET A 293 -12.16 7.70 -12.87
CA MET A 293 -12.49 8.33 -11.59
C MET A 293 -12.84 7.30 -10.50
N ASN A 294 -13.27 6.10 -10.88
CA ASN A 294 -13.58 4.98 -9.98
C ASN A 294 -12.47 3.91 -9.92
N GLY A 295 -11.43 4.03 -10.74
CA GLY A 295 -10.51 2.92 -11.07
C GLY A 295 -9.06 3.15 -10.68
N TRP A 296 -8.75 4.11 -9.82
CA TRP A 296 -7.38 4.38 -9.41
C TRP A 296 -6.73 3.21 -8.65
N GLU A 297 -7.51 2.30 -8.07
CA GLU A 297 -7.03 1.03 -7.51
C GLU A 297 -6.48 0.03 -8.58
N TRP A 298 -6.89 0.17 -9.85
CA TRP A 298 -6.53 -0.76 -10.92
C TRP A 298 -5.31 -0.33 -11.73
N LYS A 299 -5.06 0.99 -11.88
CA LYS A 299 -3.92 1.49 -12.67
C LYS A 299 -2.56 1.04 -12.12
N SER A 300 -2.44 0.88 -10.79
CA SER A 300 -1.24 0.35 -10.13
C SER A 300 -1.00 -1.15 -10.40
N ARG A 301 -2.02 -1.91 -10.82
CA ARG A 301 -1.85 -3.33 -11.23
C ARG A 301 -1.30 -3.51 -12.64
N CYS A 302 -1.28 -2.47 -13.46
CA CYS A 302 -0.88 -2.54 -14.87
C CYS A 302 0.47 -1.88 -15.18
N SER A 303 1.13 -1.23 -14.22
CA SER A 303 2.36 -0.46 -14.44
C SER A 303 3.67 -1.23 -14.19
N CYS A 304 3.63 -2.56 -14.01
CA CYS A 304 4.84 -3.38 -14.15
C CYS A 304 4.96 -3.91 -15.58
N GLN A 305 5.50 -3.07 -16.47
CA GLN A 305 6.21 -3.50 -17.67
C GLN A 305 7.61 -2.89 -17.66
#